data_AF-A0AA87J231-F1
#
_entry.id   AF-A0AA87J231-F1
#
_cell.length_a   1.000
_cell.length_b   1.000
_cell.length_c   1.000
_cell.angle_alpha   90.00
_cell.angle_beta   90.00
_cell.angle_gamma   90.00
#
_symmetry.space_group_name_H-M   'P 1'
#
loop_
_entity.id
_entity.type
_entity.pdbx_description
1 polymer ?
#
loop_
_entity_poly.entity_id
_entity_poly.type
_entity_poly.pdbx_seq_one_letter_code
_entity_poly.pdbx_strand_id
1 'polypeptide(L)'
;MIDINGAMTPAALVAKFSEAGIIISERTLRERARQLGAYRLVGKTMFFMPEDIELILEAAKPQPKGQATAAVSSNWTDADSQALRKRLTTKTRPCRD
;
A
#
# COMPACT_ATOMS: atom_id res chain seq x y z
N MET A 1 26.26 -17.24 13.41
CA MET A 1 27.13 -16.67 12.37
C MET A 1 26.24 -15.82 11.48
N ILE A 2 26.59 -14.57 11.18
CA ILE A 2 25.73 -13.74 10.30
C ILE A 2 26.06 -14.15 8.87
N ASP A 3 25.10 -14.79 8.20
CA ASP A 3 25.26 -15.21 6.81
C ASP A 3 25.08 -14.01 5.88
N ILE A 4 26.18 -13.59 5.25
CA ILE A 4 26.23 -12.43 4.35
C ILE A 4 25.74 -12.80 2.94
N ASN A 5 25.54 -14.10 2.65
CA ASN A 5 25.12 -14.57 1.32
C ASN A 5 23.76 -14.02 0.87
N GLY A 6 22.90 -13.59 1.79
CA GLY A 6 21.61 -12.95 1.49
C GLY A 6 21.67 -11.44 1.28
N ALA A 7 22.84 -10.80 1.40
CA ALA A 7 22.98 -9.36 1.31
C ALA A 7 22.75 -8.86 -0.12
N MET A 8 21.84 -7.91 -0.30
CA MET A 8 21.56 -7.29 -1.59
C MET A 8 21.82 -5.78 -1.55
N THR A 9 22.42 -5.24 -2.62
CA THR A 9 22.51 -3.78 -2.80
C THR A 9 21.19 -3.23 -3.34
N PRO A 10 20.92 -1.92 -3.18
CA PRO A 10 19.72 -1.30 -3.75
C PRO A 10 19.58 -1.52 -5.26
N ALA A 11 20.66 -1.41 -6.02
CA ALA A 11 20.65 -1.66 -7.46
C ALA A 11 20.29 -3.12 -7.81
N ALA A 12 20.86 -4.08 -7.08
CA ALA A 12 20.55 -5.50 -7.29
C ALA A 12 19.10 -5.83 -6.94
N LEU A 13 18.57 -5.23 -5.87
CA LEU A 13 17.19 -5.43 -5.47
C LEU A 13 16.20 -4.84 -6.48
N VAL A 14 16.50 -3.67 -7.05
CA VAL A 14 15.70 -3.08 -8.15
C VAL A 14 15.69 -3.99 -9.38
N ALA A 15 16.82 -4.58 -9.75
CA ALA A 15 16.87 -5.54 -10.86
C ALA A 15 15.95 -6.74 -10.58
N LYS A 16 15.97 -7.30 -9.36
CA LYS A 16 15.05 -8.37 -8.95
C LYS A 16 13.59 -7.97 -8.96
N PHE A 17 13.26 -6.75 -8.54
CA PHE A 17 11.90 -6.24 -8.66
C PHE A 17 11.46 -6.11 -10.11
N SER A 18 12.35 -5.65 -11.01
CA SER A 18 12.03 -5.56 -12.43
C SER A 18 11.77 -6.92 -13.07
N GLU A 19 12.53 -7.96 -12.69
CA GLU A 19 12.29 -9.35 -13.11
C GLU A 19 10.91 -9.84 -12.64
N ALA A 20 10.45 -9.39 -11.48
CA ALA A 20 9.12 -9.69 -10.93
C ALA A 20 7.99 -8.78 -11.47
N GLY A 21 8.28 -7.88 -12.42
CA GLY A 21 7.31 -6.93 -12.99
C GLY A 21 7.01 -5.71 -12.11
N ILE A 22 7.77 -5.49 -11.05
CA ILE A 22 7.64 -4.36 -10.13
C ILE A 22 8.61 -3.26 -10.56
N ILE A 23 8.08 -2.13 -11.03
CA ILE A 23 8.89 -0.99 -11.47
C ILE A 23 9.05 -0.01 -10.31
N ILE A 24 10.23 0.00 -9.69
CA ILE A 24 10.59 0.95 -8.63
C ILE A 24 11.97 1.55 -8.91
N SER A 25 12.10 2.87 -8.69
CA SER A 25 13.41 3.52 -8.83
C SER A 25 14.30 3.21 -7.62
N GLU A 26 15.60 3.09 -7.85
CA GLU A 26 16.58 2.88 -6.77
C GLU A 26 16.58 4.03 -5.75
N ARG A 27 16.29 5.25 -6.21
CA ARG A 27 16.12 6.42 -5.34
C ARG A 27 14.95 6.20 -4.37
N THR A 28 13.78 5.85 -4.90
CA THR A 28 12.56 5.62 -4.10
C THR A 28 12.76 4.49 -3.10
N LEU A 29 13.42 3.40 -3.51
CA LEU A 29 13.76 2.29 -2.63
C LEU A 29 14.66 2.75 -1.46
N ARG A 30 15.72 3.51 -1.75
CA ARG A 30 16.60 4.06 -0.70
C ARG A 30 15.89 5.02 0.25
N GLU A 31 15.03 5.89 -0.27
CA GLU A 31 14.25 6.82 0.55
C GLU A 31 13.30 6.06 1.48
N ARG A 32 12.59 5.04 0.97
CA ARG A 32 11.72 4.18 1.78
C ARG A 32 12.48 3.41 2.84
N ALA A 33 13.61 2.81 2.48
CA ALA A 33 14.49 2.13 3.43
C ALA A 33 14.92 3.05 4.58
N ARG A 34 15.29 4.29 4.27
CA ARG A 34 15.67 5.29 5.29
C ARG A 34 14.52 5.68 6.20
N GLN A 35 13.31 5.82 5.66
CA GLN A 35 12.11 6.12 6.45
C GLN A 35 11.78 5.00 7.44
N LEU A 36 11.98 3.75 7.03
CA LEU A 36 11.67 2.57 7.84
C LEU A 36 12.82 2.13 8.76
N GLY A 37 14.05 2.57 8.48
CA GLY A 37 15.24 2.06 9.15
C GLY A 37 15.60 0.62 8.74
N ALA A 38 14.98 0.09 7.68
CA ALA A 38 15.17 -1.28 7.21
C ALA A 38 16.34 -1.34 6.21
N TYR A 39 17.56 -1.16 6.70
CA TYR A 39 18.80 -1.30 5.93
C TYR A 39 20.02 -1.41 6.86
N ARG A 40 21.14 -1.90 6.30
CA ARG A 40 22.44 -1.92 6.96
C ARG A 40 23.44 -1.09 6.18
N LEU A 41 24.30 -0.33 6.89
CA LEU A 41 25.40 0.41 6.28
C LEU A 41 26.72 -0.26 6.58
N VAL A 42 27.54 -0.44 5.54
CA VAL A 42 28.95 -0.82 5.67
C VAL A 42 29.76 0.25 4.97
N GLY A 43 30.43 1.11 5.74
CA GLY A 43 31.07 2.31 5.20
C GLY A 43 30.05 3.27 4.57
N LYS A 44 30.14 3.49 3.26
CA LYS A 44 29.21 4.37 2.50
C LYS A 44 28.14 3.58 1.72
N THR A 45 28.23 2.26 1.69
CA THR A 45 27.34 1.41 0.90
C THR A 45 26.20 0.87 1.77
N MET A 46 25.00 0.85 1.18
CA MET A 46 23.79 0.34 1.79
C MET A 46 23.54 -1.09 1.32
N PHE A 47 23.11 -1.95 2.24
CA PHE A 47 22.74 -3.33 1.99
C PHE A 47 21.39 -3.64 2.63
N PHE A 48 20.64 -4.52 1.99
CA PHE A 48 19.40 -5.09 2.46
C PHE A 48 19.62 -6.56 2.75
N MET A 49 19.17 -6.96 3.93
CA MET A 49 19.08 -8.36 4.28
C MET A 49 17.67 -8.86 4.01
N PRO A 50 17.45 -10.18 3.91
CA PRO A 50 16.11 -10.71 3.67
C PRO A 50 15.08 -10.14 4.65
N GLU A 51 15.45 -10.01 5.92
CA GLU A 51 14.59 -9.41 6.96
C GLU A 51 14.22 -7.95 6.66
N ASP A 52 15.18 -7.16 6.16
CA ASP A 52 14.95 -5.75 5.82
C ASP A 52 14.00 -5.62 4.62
N ILE A 53 14.14 -6.52 3.64
CA ILE A 53 13.29 -6.56 2.44
C ILE A 53 11.85 -6.89 2.84
N GLU A 54 11.65 -7.87 3.72
CA GLU A 54 10.33 -8.22 4.27
C GLU A 54 9.68 -7.02 4.96
N LEU A 55 10.42 -6.29 5.80
CA LEU A 55 9.92 -5.09 6.46
C LEU A 55 9.51 -4.00 5.47
N ILE A 56 10.31 -3.78 4.41
CA ILE A 56 9.97 -2.81 3.36
C ILE A 56 8.69 -3.23 2.63
N LEU A 57 8.54 -4.50 2.30
CA LEU A 57 7.35 -5.03 1.62
C LEU A 57 6.11 -4.98 2.52
N GLU A 58 6.25 -5.31 3.80
CA GLU A 58 5.16 -5.24 4.78
C GLU A 58 4.68 -3.81 4.95
N ALA A 59 5.61 -2.86 5.10
CA ALA A 59 5.27 -1.44 5.20
C ALA A 59 4.72 -0.85 3.89
N ALA A 60 5.04 -1.45 2.74
CA ALA A 60 4.50 -1.06 1.44
C ALA A 60 3.08 -1.57 1.22
N LYS A 61 2.60 -2.54 2.00
CA LYS A 61 1.19 -2.97 1.93
C LYS A 61 0.32 -1.76 2.22
N PRO A 62 -0.68 -1.48 1.37
CA PRO A 62 -1.63 -0.42 1.65
C PRO A 62 -2.35 -0.81 2.93
N GLN A 63 -2.06 -0.12 4.03
CA GLN A 63 -2.89 -0.26 5.21
C GLN A 63 -4.31 0.13 4.77
N PRO A 64 -5.32 -0.75 4.95
CA PRO A 64 -6.68 -0.31 4.75
C PRO A 64 -6.82 0.90 5.66
N LYS A 65 -7.04 2.09 5.07
CA LYS A 65 -7.46 3.26 5.82
C LYS A 65 -8.61 2.74 6.65
N GLY A 66 -8.38 2.56 7.96
CA GLY A 66 -9.41 2.07 8.85
C GLY A 66 -10.64 2.86 8.47
N GLN A 67 -11.68 2.15 8.02
CA GLN A 67 -12.89 2.79 7.52
C GLN A 67 -13.13 3.91 8.49
N ALA A 68 -13.05 5.17 8.01
CA ALA A 68 -13.38 6.30 8.86
C ALA A 68 -14.66 5.83 9.52
N THR A 69 -14.67 5.73 10.85
CA THR A 69 -15.85 5.34 11.60
C THR A 69 -16.83 6.43 11.25
N ALA A 70 -17.53 6.24 10.13
CA ALA A 70 -18.64 7.03 9.72
C ALA A 70 -19.51 6.87 10.94
N ALA A 71 -19.60 7.93 11.74
CA ALA A 71 -20.43 7.95 12.92
C ALA A 71 -21.73 7.31 12.42
N VAL A 72 -22.02 6.12 12.94
CA VAL A 72 -23.21 5.39 12.53
C VAL A 72 -24.30 6.42 12.67
N SER A 73 -24.90 6.82 11.54
CA SER A 73 -25.99 7.79 11.56
C SER A 73 -27.07 7.12 12.37
N SER A 74 -27.09 7.38 13.67
CA SER A 74 -27.98 6.73 14.63
C SER A 74 -29.44 7.08 14.34
N ASN A 75 -29.66 8.02 13.43
CA ASN A 75 -30.95 8.47 12.93
C ASN A 75 -31.34 7.90 11.56
N TRP A 76 -30.53 7.05 10.91
CA TRP A 76 -30.96 6.43 9.65
C TRP A 76 -31.93 5.28 9.94
N THR A 77 -33.20 5.51 9.64
CA THR A 77 -34.29 4.56 9.90
C THR A 77 -34.61 3.72 8.66
N ASP A 78 -35.41 2.66 8.86
CA ASP A 78 -35.95 1.89 7.73
C ASP A 78 -36.83 2.77 6.81
N ALA A 79 -37.50 3.79 7.38
CA ALA A 79 -38.29 4.75 6.60
C ALA A 79 -37.41 5.56 5.64
N ASP A 80 -36.21 5.98 6.05
CA ASP A 80 -35.25 6.67 5.19
C ASP A 80 -34.77 5.78 4.05
N SER A 81 -34.58 4.49 4.33
CA SER A 81 -34.22 3.47 3.34
C SER A 81 -35.33 3.27 2.30
N GLN A 82 -36.59 3.27 2.73
CA GLN A 82 -37.75 3.19 1.83
C GLN A 82 -37.93 4.47 1.00
N ALA A 83 -37.72 5.65 1.60
CA ALA A 83 -37.79 6.93 0.91
C ALA A 83 -36.70 7.06 -0.17
N LEU A 84 -35.49 6.58 0.11
CA LEU A 84 -34.39 6.53 -0.85
C LEU A 84 -34.72 5.59 -2.02
N ARG A 85 -35.22 4.38 -1.73
CA ARG A 85 -35.64 3.42 -2.77
C ARG A 85 -36.70 4.04 -3.68
N LYS A 86 -37.73 4.69 -3.13
CA LYS A 86 -38.76 5.39 -3.90
C LYS A 86 -38.19 6.50 -4.77
N ARG A 87 -37.23 7.29 -4.28
CA ARG A 87 -36.57 8.36 -5.07
C ARG A 87 -35.75 7.80 -6.23
N LEU A 88 -35.05 6.68 -6.03
CA LEU A 88 -34.24 6.07 -7.08
C LEU A 88 -35.11 5.42 -8.16
N THR A 89 -36.26 4.83 -7.78
CA THR A 89 -37.20 4.24 -8.73
C THR A 89 -38.05 5.25 -9.47
N THR A 90 -38.32 6.44 -8.90
CA THR A 90 -38.99 7.53 -9.63
C THR A 90 -38.04 8.34 -10.51
N LYS A 91 -36.74 8.32 -10.19
CA LYS A 91 -35.69 8.95 -10.99
C LYS A 91 -35.14 8.02 -12.08
N THR A 92 -35.90 7.00 -12.49
CA THR A 92 -35.71 6.38 -13.81
C THR A 92 -35.69 7.51 -14.82
N ARG A 93 -34.50 7.79 -15.33
CA ARG A 93 -34.26 8.84 -16.31
C ARG A 93 -35.18 8.52 -17.49
N PRO A 94 -36.03 9.46 -17.97
CA PRO A 94 -36.69 9.22 -19.23
C PRO A 94 -35.58 8.93 -20.26
N CYS A 95 -35.73 7.82 -20.98
CA CYS A 95 -34.91 7.54 -22.15
C CYS A 95 -34.97 8.81 -23.01
N ARG A 96 -33.80 9.38 -23.26
CA ARG A 96 -33.67 10.51 -24.18
C ARG A 96 -33.76 9.88 -25.57
N ASP A 97 -34.95 9.96 -26.16
CA ASP A 97 -35.20 9.66 -27.57
C ASP A 97 -34.33 10.56 -28.47
#